data_AF-A0A3N9MPX0-F1
#
_entry.id   AF-A0A3N9MPX0-F1
#
_cell.length_a   1.000
_cell.length_b   1.000
_cell.length_c   1.000
_cell.angle_alpha   90.00
_cell.angle_beta   90.00
_cell.angle_gamma   90.00
#
_symmetry.space_group_name_H-M   'P 1'
#
loop_
_entity.id
_entity.type
_entity.pdbx_description
1 polymer ?
#
loop_
_entity_poly.entity_id
_entity_poly.type
_entity_poly.pdbx_seq_one_letter_code
_entity_poly.pdbx_strand_id
1 'polypeptide(L)'
;MTYIFMFPKITMGPITRFKSIFPQLSNLNPPWDNIQAGSKRFIIGLAKKVIIADQLATVVNAGFNLPKPAFPTSIAWLLLISFMIQIYYDFSGYIDMGIGLAKIMGIDFPENFNSPYVSLNIT
;
A
#
# COMPACT_ATOMS: atom_id res chain seq x y z
N MET A 1 13.51 17.65 5.97
CA MET A 1 12.54 18.07 4.94
C MET A 1 12.22 16.95 3.94
N THR A 2 13.20 16.30 3.31
CA THR A 2 12.98 15.23 2.30
C THR A 2 12.12 14.04 2.75
N TYR A 3 12.20 13.65 4.03
CA TYR A 3 11.39 12.57 4.61
C TYR A 3 9.87 12.84 4.55
N ILE A 4 9.45 14.10 4.65
CA ILE A 4 8.03 14.50 4.65
C ILE A 4 7.45 14.44 3.23
N PHE A 5 8.25 14.78 2.21
CA PHE A 5 7.81 14.75 0.81
C PHE A 5 7.66 13.34 0.22
N MET A 6 8.43 12.36 0.71
CA MET A 6 8.24 10.95 0.32
C MET A 6 6.97 10.33 0.89
N PHE A 7 6.36 10.95 1.92
CA PHE A 7 5.19 10.43 2.61
C PHE A 7 4.17 11.54 2.89
N PRO A 8 3.45 12.06 1.88
CA PRO A 8 2.44 13.11 2.10
C PRO A 8 1.31 12.69 3.07
N LYS A 9 1.11 11.39 3.31
CA LYS A 9 0.33 10.84 4.43
C LYS A 9 1.24 10.07 5.40
N ILE A 10 1.79 10.78 6.39
CA ILE A 10 2.62 10.23 7.48
C ILE A 10 1.75 9.48 8.51
N THR A 11 0.95 8.52 8.08
CA THR A 11 0.28 7.59 9.02
C THR A 11 0.53 6.14 8.71
N MET A 12 1.00 5.78 7.50
CA MET A 12 0.99 4.38 7.05
C MET A 12 2.16 4.00 6.11
N GLY A 13 3.29 4.71 6.15
CA GLY A 13 4.52 4.24 5.48
C GLY A 13 5.13 3.01 6.18
N PRO A 14 6.13 2.33 5.58
CA PRO A 14 6.89 1.29 6.25
C PRO A 14 7.35 1.79 7.62
N ILE A 15 7.23 0.97 8.67
CA ILE A 15 7.66 1.34 10.04
C ILE A 15 9.19 1.25 10.10
N THR A 16 9.87 2.06 9.29
CA THR A 16 11.32 2.14 9.26
C THR A 16 11.77 3.18 10.25
N ARG A 17 12.58 2.75 11.22
CA ARG A 17 13.23 3.65 12.16
C ARG A 17 14.17 4.58 11.38
N PHE A 18 14.08 5.89 11.63
CA PHE A 18 14.95 6.91 11.03
C PHE A 18 16.45 6.53 11.05
N LYS A 19 16.89 5.80 12.09
CA LYS A 19 18.27 5.34 12.29
C LYS A 19 18.79 4.38 11.20
N SER A 20 17.93 3.62 10.51
CA SER A 20 18.35 2.74 9.40
C SER A 20 18.41 3.45 8.05
N ILE A 21 17.71 4.57 7.92
CA ILE A 21 17.63 5.36 6.68
C ILE A 21 18.76 6.40 6.62
N PHE A 22 19.13 6.94 7.78
CA PHE A 22 20.12 8.02 7.90
C PHE A 22 21.47 7.74 7.18
N PRO A 23 22.07 6.54 7.24
CA PRO A 23 23.30 6.26 6.50
C PRO A 23 23.11 6.28 4.98
N GLN A 24 21.94 5.86 4.48
CA GLN A 24 21.66 5.78 3.04
C GLN A 24 21.46 7.18 2.42
N LEU A 25 20.99 8.15 3.22
CA LEU A 25 20.84 9.55 2.79
C LEU A 25 22.19 10.24 2.52
N SER A 26 23.30 9.69 2.98
CA SER A 26 24.64 10.26 2.79
C SER A 26 25.20 10.07 1.38
N ASN A 27 24.67 9.10 0.62
CA ASN A 27 25.14 8.80 -0.74
C ASN A 27 24.00 8.29 -1.63
N LEU A 28 23.23 9.22 -2.22
CA LEU A 28 22.12 8.91 -3.13
C LEU A 28 22.64 8.82 -4.57
N ASN A 29 23.22 7.68 -4.93
CA ASN A 29 23.62 7.38 -6.32
C ASN A 29 23.02 6.05 -6.79
N PRO A 30 21.70 6.01 -7.07
CA PRO A 30 21.04 4.78 -7.48
C PRO A 30 21.54 4.31 -8.86
N PRO A 31 21.88 3.01 -9.02
CA PRO A 31 22.11 2.45 -10.34
C PRO A 31 20.82 2.47 -11.17
N TRP A 32 20.95 2.44 -12.50
CA TRP A 32 19.81 2.43 -13.41
C TRP A 32 18.81 1.30 -13.12
N ASP A 33 19.32 0.12 -12.72
CA ASP A 33 18.50 -1.02 -12.34
C ASP A 33 17.57 -0.72 -11.16
N ASN A 34 18.01 0.11 -10.20
CA ASN A 34 17.18 0.51 -9.07
C ASN A 34 16.05 1.45 -9.51
N ILE A 35 16.31 2.36 -10.44
CA ILE A 35 15.30 3.25 -11.01
C ILE A 35 14.25 2.43 -11.75
N GLN A 36 14.67 1.46 -12.57
CA GLN A 36 13.75 0.58 -13.29
C GLN A 36 12.91 -0.27 -12.32
N ALA A 37 13.54 -0.92 -11.34
CA ALA A 37 12.85 -1.76 -10.37
C ALA A 37 11.88 -0.94 -9.49
N GLY A 38 12.31 0.24 -9.01
CA GLY A 38 11.47 1.13 -8.22
C GLY A 38 10.30 1.69 -9.01
N SER A 39 10.50 2.05 -10.28
CA SER A 39 9.42 2.52 -11.18
C SER A 39 8.40 1.42 -11.42
N LYS A 40 8.84 0.20 -11.73
CA LYS A 40 7.95 -0.96 -11.90
C LYS A 40 7.12 -1.20 -10.64
N ARG A 41 7.77 -1.14 -9.47
CA ARG A 41 7.09 -1.35 -8.19
C ARG A 41 6.07 -0.26 -7.89
N PHE A 42 6.42 1.00 -8.16
CA PHE A 42 5.51 2.13 -8.03
C PHE A 42 4.26 1.95 -8.91
N ILE A 43 4.45 1.57 -10.18
CA ILE A 43 3.33 1.31 -11.12
C ILE A 43 2.43 0.19 -10.61
N ILE A 44 3.00 -0.90 -10.07
CA ILE A 44 2.23 -1.99 -9.48
C ILE A 44 1.42 -1.49 -8.26
N GLY A 45 2.05 -0.71 -7.38
CA GLY A 45 1.36 -0.12 -6.22
C GLY A 45 0.21 0.81 -6.64
N LEU A 46 0.44 1.63 -7.66
CA LEU A 46 -0.58 2.50 -8.24
C LEU A 46 -1.73 1.69 -8.85
N ALA A 47 -1.44 0.61 -9.57
CA ALA A 47 -2.44 -0.27 -10.15
C ALA A 47 -3.29 -0.94 -9.06
N LYS A 48 -2.66 -1.48 -8.01
CA LYS A 48 -3.36 -2.04 -6.83
C LYS A 48 -4.35 -1.04 -6.25
N LYS A 49 -3.91 0.20 -6.07
CA LYS A 49 -4.74 1.28 -5.53
C LYS A 49 -5.89 1.62 -6.48
N VAL A 50 -5.60 2.06 -7.70
CA VAL A 50 -6.59 2.65 -8.61
C VAL A 50 -7.54 1.61 -9.21
N ILE A 51 -7.01 0.45 -9.61
CA ILE A 51 -7.78 -0.57 -10.33
C ILE A 51 -8.58 -1.45 -9.36
N ILE A 52 -8.06 -1.71 -8.15
CA ILE A 52 -8.70 -2.63 -7.20
C ILE A 52 -9.31 -1.87 -6.03
N ALA A 53 -8.51 -1.17 -5.23
CA ALA A 53 -9.01 -0.50 -4.03
C ALA A 53 -10.04 0.60 -4.35
N ASP A 54 -9.76 1.41 -5.37
CA ASP A 54 -10.64 2.29 -6.17
C ASP A 54 -12.07 1.80 -6.25
N GLN A 55 -12.18 0.71 -7.01
CA GLN A 55 -13.45 0.22 -7.48
C GLN A 55 -14.22 -0.43 -6.32
N LEU A 56 -13.51 -1.13 -5.43
CA LEU A 56 -14.14 -1.73 -4.26
C LEU A 56 -14.58 -0.68 -3.24
N ALA A 57 -13.85 0.43 -3.09
CA ALA A 57 -14.23 1.51 -2.19
C ALA A 57 -15.59 2.11 -2.58
N THR A 58 -15.90 2.22 -3.87
CA THR A 58 -17.23 2.66 -4.33
C THR A 58 -18.33 1.72 -3.84
N VAL A 59 -18.14 0.40 -3.96
CA VAL A 59 -19.10 -0.61 -3.52
C VAL A 59 -19.24 -0.62 -2.00
N VAL A 60 -18.10 -0.60 -1.29
CA VAL A 60 -18.04 -0.56 0.17
C VAL A 60 -18.77 0.67 0.70
N ASN A 61 -18.41 1.85 0.22
CA ASN A 61 -19.03 3.10 0.66
C ASN A 61 -20.53 3.13 0.37
N ALA A 62 -20.97 2.58 -0.76
CA ALA A 62 -22.39 2.47 -1.05
C ALA A 62 -23.11 1.58 -0.02
N GLY A 63 -22.54 0.41 0.31
CA GLY A 63 -23.14 -0.52 1.26
C GLY A 63 -23.15 -0.01 2.71
N PHE A 64 -22.05 0.56 3.19
CA PHE A 64 -21.90 1.00 4.59
C PHE A 64 -22.63 2.31 4.90
N ASN A 65 -22.90 3.17 3.92
CA ASN A 65 -23.59 4.46 4.13
C ASN A 65 -25.13 4.36 4.08
N LEU A 66 -25.70 3.16 3.98
CA LEU A 66 -27.15 2.98 3.90
C LEU A 66 -27.79 3.15 5.29
N PRO A 67 -28.79 4.06 5.48
CA PRO A 67 -29.31 4.39 6.82
C PRO A 67 -29.99 3.24 7.55
N LYS A 68 -30.55 2.29 6.80
CA LYS A 68 -31.17 1.06 7.28
C LYS A 68 -30.78 -0.07 6.32
N PRO A 69 -29.60 -0.68 6.51
CA PRO A 69 -29.14 -1.73 5.62
C PRO A 69 -30.07 -2.93 5.75
N ALA A 70 -30.85 -3.19 4.69
CA ALA A 70 -31.83 -4.28 4.62
C ALA A 70 -31.49 -5.21 3.45
N PHE A 71 -30.22 -5.60 3.36
CA PHE A 71 -29.76 -6.53 2.32
C PHE A 71 -29.79 -7.97 2.85
N PRO A 72 -30.00 -8.96 1.96
CA PRO A 72 -29.81 -10.36 2.28
C PRO A 72 -28.42 -10.63 2.89
N THR A 73 -28.33 -11.63 3.76
CA THR A 73 -27.07 -12.05 4.40
C THR A 73 -25.95 -12.32 3.38
N SER A 74 -26.28 -12.82 2.18
CA SER A 74 -25.32 -13.02 1.10
C SER A 74 -24.65 -11.72 0.63
N ILE A 75 -25.41 -10.63 0.51
CA ILE A 75 -24.88 -9.31 0.14
C ILE A 75 -24.02 -8.75 1.25
N ALA A 76 -24.41 -8.96 2.52
CA ALA A 76 -23.59 -8.54 3.66
C ALA A 76 -22.20 -9.23 3.65
N TRP A 77 -22.14 -10.53 3.37
CA TRP A 77 -20.86 -11.24 3.22
C TRP A 77 -20.02 -10.71 2.06
N LEU A 78 -20.65 -10.46 0.91
CA LEU A 78 -19.96 -9.90 -0.25
C LEU A 78 -19.37 -8.50 0.07
N LEU A 79 -20.12 -7.67 0.81
CA LEU A 79 -19.67 -6.35 1.24
C LEU A 79 -18.46 -6.45 2.18
N LEU A 80 -18.49 -7.38 3.15
CA LEU A 80 -17.37 -7.62 4.07
C LEU A 80 -16.11 -8.10 3.36
N ILE A 81 -16.25 -9.04 2.41
CA ILE A 81 -15.12 -9.53 1.61
C ILE A 81 -14.57 -8.39 0.74
N SER A 82 -15.44 -7.60 0.11
CA SER A 82 -15.05 -6.43 -0.69
C SER A 82 -14.27 -5.42 0.15
N PHE A 83 -14.73 -5.16 1.38
CA PHE A 83 -14.06 -4.29 2.34
C PHE A 83 -12.67 -4.81 2.75
N MET A 84 -12.56 -6.11 3.05
CA MET A 84 -11.29 -6.76 3.37
C MET A 84 -10.26 -6.60 2.24
N ILE A 85 -10.69 -6.85 1.00
CA ILE A 85 -9.84 -6.73 -0.19
C ILE A 85 -9.47 -5.25 -0.43
N GLN A 86 -10.44 -4.35 -0.32
CA GLN A 86 -10.22 -2.90 -0.48
C GLN A 86 -9.14 -2.38 0.47
N ILE A 87 -9.28 -2.62 1.78
CA ILE A 87 -8.31 -2.14 2.78
C ILE A 87 -6.90 -2.68 2.49
N TYR A 88 -6.80 -3.96 2.14
CA TYR A 88 -5.51 -4.56 1.83
C TYR A 88 -4.84 -3.95 0.62
N TYR A 89 -5.56 -3.81 -0.50
CA TYR A 89 -4.96 -3.26 -1.72
C TYR A 89 -4.72 -1.75 -1.64
N ASP A 90 -5.50 -1.02 -0.84
CA ASP A 90 -5.24 0.40 -0.58
C ASP A 90 -3.91 0.55 0.17
N PHE A 91 -3.77 -0.13 1.31
CA PHE A 91 -2.57 -0.04 2.13
C PHE A 91 -1.34 -0.66 1.44
N SER A 92 -1.45 -1.87 0.89
CA SER A 92 -0.34 -2.51 0.16
C SER A 92 0.07 -1.69 -1.06
N GLY A 93 -0.88 -1.07 -1.78
CA GLY A 93 -0.59 -0.19 -2.90
C GLY A 93 0.22 1.02 -2.48
N TYR A 94 -0.17 1.69 -1.38
CA TYR A 94 0.58 2.80 -0.81
C TYR A 94 2.01 2.42 -0.39
N ILE A 95 2.18 1.28 0.29
CA ILE A 95 3.51 0.82 0.65
C ILE A 95 4.37 0.54 -0.59
N ASP A 96 3.83 -0.15 -1.60
CA ASP A 96 4.58 -0.45 -2.82
C ASP A 96 5.01 0.80 -3.58
N MET A 97 4.14 1.83 -3.62
CA MET A 97 4.51 3.14 -4.15
C MET A 97 5.63 3.79 -3.33
N GLY A 98 5.54 3.76 -2.01
CA GLY A 98 6.57 4.31 -1.11
C GLY A 98 7.92 3.62 -1.25
N ILE A 99 7.95 2.29 -1.29
CA ILE A 99 9.18 1.51 -1.50
C ILE A 99 9.72 1.73 -2.92
N GLY A 100 8.84 1.84 -3.92
CA GLY A 100 9.23 2.14 -5.30
C GLY A 100 9.95 3.48 -5.42
N LEU A 101 9.39 4.54 -4.84
CA LEU A 101 10.02 5.87 -4.80
C LEU A 101 11.34 5.86 -4.02
N ALA A 102 11.38 5.18 -2.88
CA ALA A 102 12.62 5.04 -2.10
C ALA A 102 13.72 4.39 -2.95
N LYS A 103 13.41 3.31 -3.65
CA LYS A 103 14.36 2.59 -4.47
C LYS A 103 14.86 3.43 -5.66
N ILE A 104 13.99 4.23 -6.28
CA ILE A 104 14.38 5.22 -7.31
C ILE A 104 15.37 6.23 -6.74
N MET A 105 15.23 6.62 -5.48
CA MET A 105 16.16 7.54 -4.81
C MET A 105 17.44 6.87 -4.30
N GLY A 106 17.58 5.54 -4.42
CA GLY A 106 18.71 4.78 -3.89
C GLY A 106 18.58 4.41 -2.41
N ILE A 107 17.35 4.43 -1.88
CA ILE A 107 17.03 4.07 -0.51
C ILE A 107 16.29 2.73 -0.52
N ASP A 108 16.79 1.74 0.21
CA ASP A 108 16.11 0.47 0.39
C ASP A 108 15.25 0.49 1.66
N PHE A 109 13.95 0.31 1.47
CA PHE A 109 12.98 0.08 2.55
C PHE A 109 12.66 -1.41 2.68
N PRO A 110 12.38 -1.90 3.91
CA PRO A 110 11.93 -3.26 4.15
C PRO A 110 10.52 -3.47 3.59
N GLU A 111 10.22 -4.74 3.33
CA GLU A 111 8.90 -5.18 2.94
C GLU A 111 7.91 -5.09 4.10
N ASN A 112 6.70 -4.57 3.86
CA ASN A 112 5.59 -4.67 4.84
C ASN A 112 4.62 -5.82 4.55
N PHE A 113 4.46 -6.23 3.28
CA PHE A 113 3.46 -7.22 2.89
C PHE A 113 4.07 -8.36 2.12
N ASN A 114 3.76 -9.58 2.55
CA ASN A 114 4.07 -10.79 1.82
C ASN A 114 2.85 -11.72 1.84
N SER A 115 1.91 -11.47 0.91
CA SER A 115 0.72 -12.31 0.69
C SER A 115 0.00 -12.80 1.97
N PRO A 116 -0.37 -11.89 2.91
CA PRO A 116 -0.80 -12.27 4.26
C PRO A 116 -2.08 -13.13 4.29
N TYR A 117 -2.97 -12.97 3.31
CA TYR A 117 -4.21 -13.75 3.24
C TYR A 117 -4.02 -15.20 2.80
N VAL A 118 -2.81 -15.58 2.39
CA VAL A 118 -2.44 -16.98 2.08
C VAL A 118 -1.75 -17.64 3.28
N SER A 119 -1.59 -16.92 4.39
CA SER A 119 -0.99 -17.47 5.61
C SER A 119 -1.81 -18.65 6.13
N LEU A 120 -1.13 -19.74 6.48
CA LEU A 120 -1.73 -20.95 7.05
C LEU A 120 -1.90 -20.86 8.57
N ASN A 121 -1.26 -19.87 9.19
CA ASN A 121 -1.23 -19.67 10.63
C ASN A 121 -1.31 -18.16 10.96
N ILE A 122 -1.60 -17.88 12.23
CA ILE A 122 -1.70 -16.52 12.78
C ILE A 122 -0.32 -16.01 13.26
N THR A 123 0.66 -16.92 13.39
CA THR A 123 2.00 -16.69 13.94
C THR A 123 3.04 -16.72 12.84
#